data_AF-J2L6H2-F1
#
_entry.id   AF-J2L6H2-F1
#
_cell.length_a   1.000
_cell.length_b   1.000
_cell.length_c   1.000
_cell.angle_alpha   90.00
_cell.angle_beta   90.00
_cell.angle_gamma   90.00
#
_symmetry.space_group_name_H-M   'P 1'
#
loop_
_entity.id
_entity.type
_entity.pdbx_description
1 polymer ?
#
loop_
_entity_poly.entity_id
_entity_poly.type
_entity_poly.pdbx_seq_one_letter_code
_entity_poly.pdbx_strand_id
1 'polypeptide(L)'
;MRPTEIDVTFALFQLEVRTTEDSCGDEPYMWILGFKADADTIGAPPAGSILPSIGVKTFEGAPASPWLLGTGDVNAPATLPIPAALGTRSFRLRPALLEIGGWFPGLAGMVALLWDQDAFSPSTSEAGHKKFNQVFGPALSAELTKLINGGYDSELSRDANGMVVAPIDGIQTRLDRLGDAAARKNAVKAITKSVKDAISGPLRDALSDAAGLDEIIDPDELLGIDAVVFLGNELSAAARDFSLTFTDDEADYLAKGHASSTPVNLARLGPAVTDVVPRLDRQVPVKMRVCWFPEKEYSALAYRLKTTIRYDLHLLKGGPISEVRWFIDGQLLKDGDGSVTVMFEPVDAYVGPPQDQLAIFYTGGNGTLKYRTAGSVLEMWNEDGNGVYFGKVRAVFAFVGDPPLTPPGASPTVEDWARRGYDQTEDLSVMAVELVMDAAYEADIKQCKRIVGEIDRKHIAVNFGKLFVNPGDPPPFRQDFLDRVTAQASVTNAAGVEITVRPKLQR
;
A
#
# COMPACT_ATOMS: atom_id res chain seq x y z
N MET A 1 1.83 -0.14 -10.49
CA MET A 1 2.47 0.71 -9.45
C MET A 1 3.63 -0.07 -8.87
N ARG A 2 4.69 0.62 -8.43
CA ARG A 2 5.79 -0.04 -7.71
C ARG A 2 5.29 -0.65 -6.40
N PRO A 3 5.51 -1.96 -6.13
CA PRO A 3 5.24 -2.54 -4.83
C PRO A 3 6.11 -1.89 -3.74
N THR A 4 5.61 -1.86 -2.52
CA THR A 4 6.36 -1.26 -1.40
C THR A 4 7.49 -2.19 -0.97
N GLU A 5 8.68 -1.63 -0.74
CA GLU A 5 9.78 -2.33 -0.07
C GLU A 5 9.39 -2.63 1.38
N ILE A 6 9.65 -3.85 1.85
CA ILE A 6 9.24 -4.31 3.17
C ILE A 6 10.41 -4.93 3.94
N ASP A 7 10.48 -4.65 5.24
CA ASP A 7 11.31 -5.42 6.18
C ASP A 7 10.46 -6.62 6.64
N VAL A 8 10.91 -7.83 6.34
CA VAL A 8 10.21 -9.10 6.60
C VAL A 8 10.85 -9.81 7.78
N THR A 9 10.02 -10.40 8.63
CA THR A 9 10.44 -11.31 9.70
C THR A 9 9.62 -12.59 9.64
N PHE A 10 10.32 -13.72 9.54
CA PHE A 10 9.76 -15.04 9.75
C PHE A 10 10.21 -15.59 11.10
N ALA A 11 9.29 -16.25 11.81
CA ALA A 11 9.56 -16.90 13.09
C ALA A 11 8.91 -18.28 13.13
N LEU A 12 9.72 -19.34 13.07
CA LEU A 12 9.32 -20.69 13.47
C LEU A 12 9.42 -20.78 15.01
N PHE A 13 8.34 -21.21 15.66
CA PHE A 13 8.24 -21.13 17.13
C PHE A 13 7.82 -22.44 17.81
N GLN A 14 7.32 -23.43 17.07
CA GLN A 14 6.83 -24.68 17.63
C GLN A 14 7.03 -25.83 16.65
N LEU A 15 7.44 -26.99 17.15
CA LEU A 15 7.47 -28.27 16.43
C LEU A 15 6.49 -29.23 17.12
N GLU A 16 5.51 -29.73 16.38
CA GLU A 16 4.63 -30.81 16.81
C GLU A 16 5.19 -32.13 16.30
N VAL A 17 5.48 -33.04 17.23
CA VAL A 17 5.91 -34.41 16.95
C VAL A 17 4.66 -35.28 17.01
N ARG A 18 4.26 -35.87 15.89
CA ARG A 18 3.03 -36.69 15.82
C ARG A 18 3.32 -38.17 15.72
N THR A 19 4.36 -38.51 14.98
CA THR A 19 4.93 -39.86 14.84
C THR A 19 6.44 -39.72 14.79
N THR A 20 7.13 -40.54 15.59
CA THR A 20 8.58 -40.73 15.55
C THR A 20 8.88 -41.92 14.65
N GLU A 21 10.04 -41.91 13.99
CA GLU A 21 10.48 -43.09 13.24
C GLU A 21 10.93 -44.18 14.20
N ASP A 22 11.57 -43.79 15.30
CA ASP A 22 12.26 -44.72 16.15
C ASP A 22 11.45 -45.16 17.37
N SER A 23 11.60 -46.44 17.74
CA SER A 23 10.81 -47.06 18.81
C SER A 23 11.15 -46.54 20.22
N CYS A 24 12.28 -45.84 20.36
CA CYS A 24 12.73 -45.19 21.58
C CYS A 24 12.46 -43.67 21.59
N GLY A 25 11.95 -43.11 20.49
CA GLY A 25 11.83 -41.68 20.25
C GLY A 25 13.01 -41.16 19.42
N ASP A 26 12.84 -39.97 18.84
CA ASP A 26 13.82 -39.33 17.95
C ASP A 26 14.53 -38.17 18.69
N GLU A 27 15.71 -37.74 18.27
CA GLU A 27 16.36 -36.52 18.75
C GLU A 27 16.27 -35.40 17.71
N PRO A 28 15.12 -34.70 17.59
CA PRO A 28 14.87 -33.82 16.46
C PRO A 28 15.85 -32.64 16.43
N TYR A 29 16.55 -32.56 15.31
CA TYR A 29 17.62 -31.63 15.08
C TYR A 29 17.35 -30.80 13.82
N MET A 30 17.38 -29.46 13.92
CA MET A 30 16.83 -28.60 12.86
C MET A 30 17.82 -27.56 12.33
N TRP A 31 17.98 -27.52 11.00
CA TRP A 31 18.66 -26.46 10.28
C TRP A 31 17.65 -25.56 9.59
N ILE A 32 17.83 -24.24 9.72
CA ILE A 32 16.87 -23.27 9.22
C ILE A 32 17.61 -22.19 8.44
N LEU A 33 17.17 -21.92 7.21
CA LEU A 33 17.63 -20.77 6.43
C LEU A 33 16.45 -19.89 6.04
N GLY A 34 16.64 -18.58 6.21
CA GLY A 34 15.80 -17.60 5.53
C GLY A 34 16.34 -17.40 4.12
N PHE A 35 15.49 -17.06 3.17
CA PHE A 35 15.96 -16.71 1.83
C PHE A 35 15.10 -15.63 1.19
N LYS A 36 15.71 -14.90 0.25
CA LYS A 36 15.01 -13.97 -0.63
C LYS A 36 15.54 -14.04 -2.06
N ALA A 37 14.66 -13.73 -3.00
CA ALA A 37 14.96 -13.41 -4.38
C ALA A 37 14.27 -12.08 -4.74
N ASP A 38 15.05 -11.04 -5.03
CA ASP A 38 14.54 -9.68 -5.17
C ASP A 38 15.51 -8.81 -6.00
N ALA A 39 15.37 -7.48 -5.98
CA ALA A 39 16.21 -6.57 -6.76
C ALA A 39 17.72 -6.70 -6.46
N ASP A 40 18.11 -7.19 -5.28
CA ASP A 40 19.53 -7.38 -4.95
C ASP A 40 20.11 -8.65 -5.58
N THR A 41 19.25 -9.59 -6.00
CA THR A 41 19.68 -10.91 -6.49
C THR A 41 19.27 -11.18 -7.93
N ILE A 42 18.43 -10.32 -8.52
CA ILE A 42 18.09 -10.38 -9.94
C ILE A 42 19.25 -9.83 -10.76
N GLY A 43 19.84 -10.70 -11.57
CA GLY A 43 20.97 -10.39 -12.44
C GLY A 43 20.53 -9.99 -13.84
N ALA A 44 21.48 -9.49 -14.62
CA ALA A 44 21.28 -9.27 -16.05
C ALA A 44 20.89 -10.59 -16.76
N PRO A 45 20.17 -10.51 -17.90
CA PRO A 45 19.90 -11.68 -18.72
C PRO A 45 21.21 -12.38 -19.13
N PRO A 46 21.30 -13.72 -19.03
CA PRO A 46 22.43 -14.46 -19.58
C PRO A 46 22.46 -14.31 -21.12
N ALA A 47 23.63 -14.52 -21.72
CA ALA A 47 23.80 -14.42 -23.16
C ALA A 47 22.79 -15.30 -23.92
N GLY A 48 22.07 -14.71 -24.88
CA GLY A 48 21.03 -15.39 -25.65
C GLY A 48 19.64 -15.45 -24.99
N SER A 49 19.48 -14.90 -23.79
CA SER A 49 18.19 -14.73 -23.12
C SER A 49 17.83 -13.25 -23.01
N ILE A 50 16.54 -12.95 -23.10
CA ILE A 50 15.98 -11.64 -22.72
C ILE A 50 15.46 -11.64 -21.27
N LEU A 51 15.36 -12.82 -20.65
CA LEU A 51 14.88 -13.02 -19.30
C LEU A 51 16.04 -12.89 -18.31
N PRO A 52 15.87 -12.19 -17.18
CA PRO A 52 16.91 -12.04 -16.17
C PRO A 52 17.24 -13.37 -15.50
N SER A 53 18.43 -13.48 -14.92
CA SER A 53 18.75 -14.57 -13.99
C SER A 53 18.19 -14.24 -12.59
N ILE A 54 17.60 -15.23 -11.92
CA ILE A 54 17.19 -15.09 -10.51
C ILE A 54 18.24 -15.74 -9.62
N GLY A 55 18.97 -14.92 -8.89
CA GLY A 55 19.74 -15.38 -7.73
C GLY A 55 18.88 -15.46 -6.47
N VAL A 56 19.37 -16.24 -5.52
CA VAL A 56 18.82 -16.34 -4.16
C VAL A 56 19.91 -15.95 -3.18
N LYS A 57 19.53 -15.10 -2.23
CA LYS A 57 20.36 -14.81 -1.05
C LYS A 57 19.77 -15.53 0.15
N THR A 58 20.63 -16.28 0.85
CA THR A 58 20.28 -16.96 2.10
C THR A 58 20.69 -16.11 3.30
N PHE A 59 19.99 -16.32 4.40
CA PHE A 59 20.20 -15.67 5.68
C PHE A 59 20.22 -16.71 6.78
N GLU A 60 21.33 -16.73 7.50
CA GLU A 60 21.48 -17.49 8.73
C GLU A 60 20.85 -16.72 9.90
N GLY A 61 20.51 -17.46 10.95
CA GLY A 61 20.02 -16.88 12.20
C GLY A 61 21.16 -16.33 13.04
N ALA A 62 20.84 -15.95 14.28
CA ALA A 62 21.87 -15.88 15.29
C ALA A 62 22.52 -17.27 15.43
N PRO A 63 23.83 -17.37 15.72
CA PRO A 63 24.43 -18.64 16.09
C PRO A 63 23.60 -19.25 17.21
N ALA A 64 22.95 -20.35 16.91
CA ALA A 64 22.08 -21.05 17.82
C ALA A 64 22.50 -22.51 17.80
N SER A 65 22.36 -23.14 18.96
CA SER A 65 22.36 -24.58 19.06
C SER A 65 21.24 -25.10 18.13
N PRO A 66 21.55 -25.88 17.08
CA PRO A 66 20.54 -26.50 16.21
C PRO A 66 19.68 -27.56 16.93
N TRP A 67 20.11 -27.91 18.15
CA TRP A 67 19.46 -28.77 19.11
C TRP A 67 18.18 -28.13 19.68
N LEU A 68 17.03 -28.77 19.47
CA LEU A 68 15.77 -28.31 20.06
C LEU A 68 15.63 -28.69 21.54
N LEU A 69 16.14 -29.87 21.92
CA LEU A 69 16.08 -30.40 23.28
C LEU A 69 17.45 -30.77 23.89
N GLY A 70 18.55 -30.58 23.16
CA GLY A 70 19.84 -31.20 23.53
C GLY A 70 19.85 -32.66 23.10
N THR A 71 20.42 -33.54 23.92
CA THR A 71 20.64 -34.98 23.62
C THR A 71 19.52 -35.88 24.16
N GLY A 72 18.28 -35.41 24.17
CA GLY A 72 17.17 -36.10 24.82
C GLY A 72 16.10 -36.49 23.80
N ASP A 73 15.76 -37.77 23.82
CA ASP A 73 14.80 -38.43 22.94
C ASP A 73 13.41 -37.83 23.16
N VAL A 74 12.68 -37.60 22.06
CA VAL A 74 11.29 -37.16 22.09
C VAL A 74 10.38 -38.31 21.68
N ASN A 75 9.40 -38.62 22.52
CA ASN A 75 8.37 -39.60 22.19
C ASN A 75 7.15 -38.90 21.59
N ALA A 76 6.59 -39.46 20.53
CA ALA A 76 5.31 -39.00 19.99
C ALA A 76 4.12 -39.37 20.90
N PRO A 77 3.11 -38.48 21.08
CA PRO A 77 3.04 -37.11 20.58
C PRO A 77 3.71 -36.10 21.52
N ALA A 78 4.40 -35.11 20.97
CA ALA A 78 5.03 -34.04 21.73
C ALA A 78 4.92 -32.67 21.06
N THR A 79 5.21 -31.63 21.83
CA THR A 79 5.27 -30.25 21.32
C THR A 79 6.51 -29.58 21.89
N LEU A 80 7.41 -29.18 21.01
CA LEU A 80 8.70 -28.60 21.36
C LEU A 80 8.72 -27.12 20.96
N PRO A 81 9.15 -26.21 21.85
CA PRO A 81 9.38 -24.82 21.46
C PRO A 81 10.61 -24.74 20.56
N ILE A 82 10.53 -23.93 19.49
CA ILE A 82 11.70 -23.60 18.67
C ILE A 82 12.29 -22.30 19.21
N PRO A 83 13.53 -22.29 19.72
CA PRO A 83 14.14 -21.07 20.23
C PRO A 83 14.23 -19.98 19.15
N ALA A 84 13.93 -18.74 19.51
CA ALA A 84 13.92 -17.63 18.54
C ALA A 84 15.27 -17.44 17.82
N ALA A 85 16.39 -17.71 18.49
CA ALA A 85 17.73 -17.67 17.90
C ALA A 85 17.87 -18.64 16.71
N LEU A 86 17.25 -19.82 16.82
CA LEU A 86 17.21 -20.82 15.75
C LEU A 86 16.12 -20.49 14.72
N GLY A 87 14.91 -20.17 15.17
CA GLY A 87 13.70 -20.07 14.33
C GLY A 87 13.43 -18.72 13.65
N THR A 88 14.15 -17.64 13.98
CA THR A 88 13.83 -16.30 13.46
C THR A 88 14.74 -15.85 12.33
N ARG A 89 14.18 -15.38 11.21
CA ARG A 89 14.92 -14.81 10.08
C ARG A 89 14.31 -13.48 9.68
N SER A 90 15.14 -12.44 9.63
CA SER A 90 14.70 -11.10 9.24
C SER A 90 15.59 -10.55 8.14
N PHE A 91 14.96 -9.98 7.12
CA PHE A 91 15.65 -9.35 5.99
C PHE A 91 14.69 -8.44 5.22
N ARG A 92 15.29 -7.58 4.42
CA ARG A 92 14.57 -6.62 3.59
C ARG A 92 14.30 -7.19 2.21
N LEU A 93 13.05 -7.05 1.74
CA LEU A 93 12.62 -7.45 0.40
C LEU A 93 12.41 -6.21 -0.48
N ARG A 94 13.20 -6.11 -1.55
CA ARG A 94 13.26 -4.99 -2.48
C ARG A 94 12.66 -5.38 -3.84
N PRO A 95 11.48 -4.86 -4.22
CA PRO A 95 10.89 -5.14 -5.52
C PRO A 95 11.83 -4.77 -6.66
N ALA A 96 11.79 -5.53 -7.75
CA ALA A 96 12.61 -5.30 -8.95
C ALA A 96 11.73 -4.94 -10.14
N LEU A 97 12.13 -3.95 -10.94
CA LEU A 97 11.46 -3.65 -12.20
C LEU A 97 12.06 -4.53 -13.30
N LEU A 98 11.25 -5.42 -13.87
CA LEU A 98 11.57 -6.20 -15.05
C LEU A 98 11.00 -5.48 -16.28
N GLU A 99 11.86 -4.95 -17.15
CA GLU A 99 11.43 -4.14 -18.31
C GLU A 99 10.42 -4.88 -19.23
N ILE A 100 10.46 -6.22 -19.24
CA ILE A 100 9.59 -7.09 -20.04
C ILE A 100 8.30 -7.54 -19.32
N GLY A 101 8.16 -7.31 -18.02
CA GLY A 101 7.13 -7.94 -17.17
C GLY A 101 6.69 -7.11 -15.96
N GLY A 102 7.05 -5.83 -15.91
CA GLY A 102 6.68 -4.93 -14.82
C GLY A 102 7.40 -5.27 -13.50
N TRP A 103 6.76 -4.93 -12.39
CA TRP A 103 7.38 -5.12 -11.08
C TRP A 103 7.27 -6.56 -10.61
N PHE A 104 8.43 -7.16 -10.35
CA PHE A 104 8.54 -8.35 -9.52
C PHE A 104 8.57 -7.91 -8.05
N PRO A 105 7.55 -8.27 -7.22
CA PRO A 105 7.47 -7.83 -5.83
C PRO A 105 8.56 -8.44 -4.92
N GLY A 106 9.35 -9.37 -5.44
CA GLY A 106 10.25 -10.19 -4.65
C GLY A 106 9.56 -11.45 -4.12
N LEU A 107 10.38 -12.44 -3.81
CA LEU A 107 10.01 -13.71 -3.19
C LEU A 107 10.85 -13.90 -1.94
N ALA A 108 10.23 -14.37 -0.87
CA ALA A 108 10.89 -14.61 0.41
C ALA A 108 10.33 -15.84 1.08
N GLY A 109 11.14 -16.49 1.91
CA GLY A 109 10.70 -17.68 2.60
C GLY A 109 11.66 -18.18 3.67
N MET A 110 11.30 -19.33 4.22
CA MET A 110 12.16 -20.14 5.06
C MET A 110 12.19 -21.56 4.54
N VAL A 111 13.35 -22.19 4.63
CA VAL A 111 13.52 -23.63 4.49
C VAL A 111 13.98 -24.17 5.84
N ALA A 112 13.42 -25.30 6.23
CA ALA A 112 13.88 -26.05 7.38
C ALA A 112 14.21 -27.47 6.93
N LEU A 113 15.26 -28.01 7.52
CA LEU A 113 15.69 -29.38 7.34
C LEU A 113 15.73 -30.00 8.76
N LEU A 114 15.01 -31.10 8.93
CA LEU A 114 14.89 -31.86 10.17
C LEU A 114 15.64 -33.20 10.02
N TRP A 115 16.49 -33.50 10.98
CA TRP A 115 17.23 -34.75 11.11
C TRP A 115 16.92 -35.40 12.45
N ASP A 116 17.10 -36.70 12.50
CA ASP A 116 17.43 -37.40 13.73
C ASP A 116 18.92 -37.26 14.03
N GLN A 117 19.26 -37.13 15.30
CA GLN A 117 20.63 -36.84 15.71
C GLN A 117 21.48 -38.10 15.85
N ASP A 118 20.88 -39.24 16.19
CA ASP A 118 21.46 -40.60 16.32
C ASP A 118 23.00 -40.68 16.30
N ALA A 119 23.63 -40.08 17.33
CA ALA A 119 25.07 -40.05 17.56
C ALA A 119 25.96 -39.20 16.61
N PHE A 120 25.42 -38.25 15.84
CA PHE A 120 26.23 -37.25 15.17
C PHE A 120 27.08 -36.44 16.14
N SER A 121 28.38 -36.39 15.87
CA SER A 121 29.24 -35.46 16.58
C SER A 121 28.88 -34.01 16.19
N PRO A 122 29.12 -33.03 17.09
CA PRO A 122 28.95 -31.62 16.74
C PRO A 122 29.70 -31.19 15.48
N SER A 123 30.86 -31.79 15.20
CA SER A 123 31.66 -31.52 13.98
C SER A 123 31.00 -32.01 12.70
N THR A 124 30.43 -33.22 12.70
CA THR A 124 29.69 -33.77 11.56
C THR A 124 28.49 -32.90 11.24
N SER A 125 27.75 -32.53 12.28
CA SER A 125 26.58 -31.69 12.13
C SER A 125 26.89 -30.26 11.65
N GLU A 126 28.00 -29.67 12.12
CA GLU A 126 28.49 -28.39 11.59
C GLU A 126 28.90 -28.48 10.11
N ALA A 127 29.53 -29.59 9.69
CA ALA A 127 29.90 -29.82 8.29
C ALA A 127 28.65 -29.91 7.39
N GLY A 128 27.63 -30.66 7.83
CA GLY A 128 26.33 -30.75 7.15
C GLY A 128 25.63 -29.40 7.04
N HIS A 129 25.52 -28.65 8.14
CA HIS A 129 24.92 -27.31 8.14
C HIS A 129 25.68 -26.33 7.23
N LYS A 130 27.01 -26.33 7.29
CA LYS A 130 27.85 -25.52 6.41
C LYS A 130 27.62 -25.87 4.94
N LYS A 131 27.50 -27.16 4.63
CA LYS A 131 27.19 -27.61 3.27
C LYS A 131 25.80 -27.17 2.84
N PHE A 132 24.80 -27.29 3.71
CA PHE A 132 23.43 -26.83 3.46
C PHE A 132 23.40 -25.36 3.06
N ASN A 133 24.08 -24.50 3.82
CA ASN A 133 24.16 -23.06 3.55
C ASN A 133 24.82 -22.75 2.21
N GLN A 134 25.78 -23.59 1.79
CA GLN A 134 26.48 -23.44 0.51
C GLN A 134 25.63 -23.89 -0.69
N VAL A 135 24.88 -24.99 -0.57
CA VAL A 135 24.22 -25.61 -1.73
C VAL A 135 22.77 -25.15 -1.93
N PHE A 136 22.06 -24.75 -0.88
CA PHE A 136 20.64 -24.39 -0.97
C PHE A 136 20.39 -23.19 -1.87
N GLY A 137 21.12 -22.08 -1.67
CA GLY A 137 20.95 -20.86 -2.47
C GLY A 137 21.12 -21.10 -3.98
N PRO A 138 22.23 -21.72 -4.43
CA PRO A 138 22.42 -22.09 -5.83
C PRO A 138 21.34 -23.02 -6.39
N ALA A 139 20.94 -24.05 -5.63
CA ALA A 139 19.89 -24.98 -6.06
C ALA A 139 18.55 -24.26 -6.28
N LEU A 140 18.11 -23.45 -5.31
CA LEU A 140 16.87 -22.68 -5.46
C LEU A 140 16.97 -21.64 -6.59
N SER A 141 18.12 -21.00 -6.78
CA SER A 141 18.35 -20.05 -7.89
C SER A 141 18.14 -20.70 -9.26
N ALA A 142 18.62 -21.94 -9.42
CA ALA A 142 18.43 -22.70 -10.66
C ALA A 142 16.93 -23.00 -10.90
N GLU A 143 16.20 -23.40 -9.87
CA GLU A 143 14.77 -23.69 -9.98
C GLU A 143 13.92 -22.43 -10.21
N LEU A 144 14.23 -21.31 -9.56
CA LEU A 144 13.56 -20.03 -9.81
C LEU A 144 13.85 -19.50 -11.23
N THR A 145 15.06 -19.73 -11.75
CA THR A 145 15.38 -19.41 -13.15
C THR A 145 14.58 -20.29 -14.13
N LYS A 146 14.42 -21.59 -13.84
CA LYS A 146 13.53 -22.47 -14.61
C LYS A 146 12.08 -22.01 -14.55
N LEU A 147 11.59 -21.58 -13.39
CA LEU A 147 10.24 -21.03 -13.21
C LEU A 147 9.98 -19.84 -14.14
N ILE A 148 10.87 -18.85 -14.20
CA ILE A 148 10.72 -17.72 -15.13
C ILE A 148 10.76 -18.17 -16.60
N ASN A 149 11.60 -19.16 -16.91
CA ASN A 149 11.77 -19.71 -18.25
C ASN A 149 10.66 -20.70 -18.67
N GLY A 150 9.66 -20.94 -17.83
CA GLY A 150 8.51 -21.79 -18.13
C GLY A 150 8.66 -23.28 -17.79
N GLY A 151 9.70 -23.65 -17.04
CA GLY A 151 9.92 -25.03 -16.58
C GLY A 151 8.85 -25.56 -15.61
N TYR A 152 7.95 -24.69 -15.13
CA TYR A 152 6.89 -25.02 -14.17
C TYR A 152 5.49 -24.58 -14.67
N ASP A 153 5.32 -24.41 -15.99
CA ASP A 153 4.05 -23.96 -16.57
C ASP A 153 2.93 -24.98 -16.36
N SER A 154 3.26 -26.28 -16.29
CA SER A 154 2.31 -27.35 -15.97
C SER A 154 1.72 -27.24 -14.57
N GLU A 155 2.52 -26.81 -13.60
CA GLU A 155 2.13 -26.64 -12.19
C GLU A 155 1.32 -25.36 -12.02
N LEU A 156 1.78 -24.27 -12.65
CA LEU A 156 1.14 -22.95 -12.58
C LEU A 156 -0.20 -22.88 -13.32
N SER A 157 -0.41 -23.71 -14.33
CA SER A 157 -1.66 -23.74 -15.10
C SER A 157 -2.79 -24.51 -14.41
N ARG A 158 -2.53 -25.12 -13.24
CA ARG A 158 -3.52 -25.95 -12.51
C ARG A 158 -4.12 -25.24 -11.29
N ASP A 159 -5.38 -25.52 -11.00
CA ASP A 159 -6.05 -25.12 -9.75
C ASP A 159 -5.86 -26.14 -8.61
N ALA A 160 -6.59 -25.95 -7.50
CA ALA A 160 -6.55 -26.81 -6.33
C ALA A 160 -7.10 -28.23 -6.59
N ASN A 161 -7.89 -28.40 -7.66
CA ASN A 161 -8.44 -29.69 -8.08
C ASN A 161 -7.57 -30.36 -9.17
N GLY A 162 -6.45 -29.74 -9.55
CA GLY A 162 -5.58 -30.22 -10.61
C GLY A 162 -6.09 -29.94 -12.04
N MET A 163 -7.15 -29.16 -12.19
CA MET A 163 -7.73 -28.81 -13.49
C MET A 163 -6.94 -27.67 -14.13
N VAL A 164 -6.74 -27.74 -15.45
CA VAL A 164 -6.06 -26.67 -16.21
C VAL A 164 -7.00 -25.48 -16.34
N VAL A 165 -6.57 -24.31 -15.85
CA VAL A 165 -7.41 -23.09 -15.79
C VAL A 165 -7.10 -22.12 -16.91
N ALA A 166 -5.82 -21.99 -17.29
CA ALA A 166 -5.39 -21.08 -18.34
C ALA A 166 -4.02 -21.49 -18.92
N PRO A 167 -3.78 -21.24 -20.22
CA PRO A 167 -2.44 -21.33 -20.80
C PRO A 167 -1.52 -20.24 -20.22
N ILE A 168 -0.23 -20.50 -20.25
CA ILE A 168 0.82 -19.57 -19.80
C ILE A 168 1.59 -19.12 -21.03
N ASP A 169 1.40 -17.86 -21.41
CA ASP A 169 1.89 -17.32 -22.68
C ASP A 169 3.12 -16.41 -22.50
N GLY A 170 3.58 -16.20 -21.26
CA GLY A 170 4.78 -15.44 -20.97
C GLY A 170 5.05 -15.18 -19.49
N ILE A 171 6.08 -14.36 -19.22
CA ILE A 171 6.52 -14.05 -17.86
C ILE A 171 5.43 -13.37 -17.03
N GLN A 172 4.65 -12.45 -17.62
CA GLN A 172 3.58 -11.76 -16.91
C GLN A 172 2.54 -12.75 -16.39
N THR A 173 2.06 -13.65 -17.26
CA THR A 173 1.10 -14.68 -16.86
C THR A 173 1.66 -15.62 -15.78
N ARG A 174 2.96 -15.92 -15.79
CA ARG A 174 3.60 -16.72 -14.72
C ARG A 174 3.57 -15.97 -13.38
N LEU A 175 3.96 -14.69 -13.39
CA LEU A 175 3.94 -13.85 -12.20
C LEU A 175 2.51 -13.68 -11.66
N ASP A 176 1.53 -13.52 -12.54
CA ASP A 176 0.12 -13.42 -12.17
C ASP A 176 -0.38 -14.74 -11.56
N ARG A 177 -0.03 -15.90 -12.15
CA ARG A 177 -0.38 -17.23 -11.61
C ARG A 177 0.33 -17.53 -10.29
N LEU A 178 1.52 -17.01 -10.03
CA LEU A 178 2.14 -17.09 -8.69
C LEU A 178 1.33 -16.32 -7.63
N GLY A 179 0.52 -15.34 -8.02
CA GLY A 179 -0.44 -14.69 -7.14
C GLY A 179 -1.61 -15.61 -6.73
N ASP A 180 -1.96 -16.59 -7.56
CA ASP A 180 -2.99 -17.58 -7.26
C ASP A 180 -2.49 -18.63 -6.26
N ALA A 181 -3.23 -18.81 -5.16
CA ALA A 181 -2.79 -19.64 -4.05
C ALA A 181 -2.59 -21.11 -4.44
N ALA A 182 -3.43 -21.64 -5.32
CA ALA A 182 -3.36 -23.04 -5.75
C ALA A 182 -2.20 -23.29 -6.71
N ALA A 183 -2.09 -22.49 -7.78
CA ALA A 183 -0.96 -22.57 -8.72
C ALA A 183 0.39 -22.40 -8.01
N ARG A 184 0.48 -21.41 -7.10
CA ARG A 184 1.69 -21.22 -6.30
C ARG A 184 1.99 -22.44 -5.43
N LYS A 185 1.01 -23.00 -4.73
CA LYS A 185 1.22 -24.21 -3.91
C LYS A 185 1.75 -25.37 -4.75
N ASN A 186 1.22 -25.56 -5.95
CA ASN A 186 1.69 -26.60 -6.88
C ASN A 186 3.14 -26.36 -7.32
N ALA A 187 3.48 -25.13 -7.73
CA ALA A 187 4.82 -24.76 -8.14
C ALA A 187 5.83 -24.86 -7.00
N VAL A 188 5.49 -24.37 -5.81
CA VAL A 188 6.33 -24.48 -4.60
C VAL A 188 6.58 -25.94 -4.25
N LYS A 189 5.55 -26.81 -4.27
CA LYS A 189 5.73 -28.24 -4.01
C LYS A 189 6.71 -28.88 -5.00
N ALA A 190 6.60 -28.56 -6.29
CA ALA A 190 7.50 -29.10 -7.31
C ALA A 190 8.94 -28.56 -7.15
N ILE A 191 9.10 -27.27 -6.91
CA ILE A 191 10.40 -26.63 -6.66
C ILE A 191 11.05 -27.20 -5.39
N THR A 192 10.32 -27.31 -4.28
CA THR A 192 10.82 -27.89 -3.03
C THR A 192 11.33 -29.30 -3.25
N LYS A 193 10.59 -30.12 -4.01
CA LYS A 193 11.04 -31.47 -4.38
C LYS A 193 12.34 -31.43 -5.20
N SER A 194 12.41 -30.60 -6.26
CA SER A 194 13.62 -30.51 -7.09
C SER A 194 14.83 -29.96 -6.33
N VAL A 195 14.63 -29.02 -5.40
CA VAL A 195 15.69 -28.50 -4.53
C VAL A 195 16.15 -29.59 -3.56
N LYS A 196 15.23 -30.32 -2.92
CA LYS A 196 15.55 -31.47 -2.06
C LYS A 196 16.45 -32.46 -2.81
N ASP A 197 16.00 -32.92 -3.98
CA ASP A 197 16.74 -33.88 -4.80
C ASP A 197 18.16 -33.36 -5.15
N ALA A 198 18.30 -32.05 -5.39
CA ALA A 198 19.58 -31.42 -5.74
C ALA A 198 20.56 -31.27 -4.57
N ILE A 199 20.07 -31.18 -3.33
CA ILE A 199 20.93 -30.91 -2.16
C ILE A 199 21.17 -32.16 -1.29
N SER A 200 20.28 -33.15 -1.29
CA SER A 200 20.40 -34.34 -0.43
C SER A 200 21.70 -35.10 -0.65
N GLY A 201 22.11 -35.32 -1.91
CA GLY A 201 23.39 -35.99 -2.22
C GLY A 201 24.60 -35.24 -1.66
N PRO A 202 24.82 -33.97 -2.04
CA PRO A 202 25.90 -33.16 -1.50
C PRO A 202 25.93 -33.04 0.03
N LEU A 203 24.77 -33.08 0.69
CA LEU A 203 24.66 -33.08 2.15
C LEU A 203 25.15 -34.39 2.75
N ARG A 204 24.67 -35.54 2.22
CA ARG A 204 25.11 -36.87 2.64
C ARG A 204 26.62 -37.02 2.48
N ASP A 205 27.18 -36.59 1.34
CA ASP A 205 28.63 -36.62 1.11
C ASP A 205 29.39 -35.83 2.19
N ALA A 206 28.92 -34.62 2.53
CA ALA A 206 29.57 -33.78 3.52
C ALA A 206 29.48 -34.32 4.94
N LEU A 207 28.38 -34.99 5.29
CA LEU A 207 28.23 -35.69 6.56
C LEU A 207 29.17 -36.89 6.59
N SER A 208 29.18 -37.73 5.55
CA SER A 208 30.03 -38.92 5.45
C SER A 208 31.52 -38.60 5.49
N ASP A 209 31.93 -37.49 4.87
CA ASP A 209 33.33 -37.03 4.89
C ASP A 209 33.76 -36.54 6.29
N ALA A 210 32.82 -36.08 7.12
CA ALA A 210 33.09 -35.53 8.44
C ALA A 210 32.90 -36.53 9.59
N ALA A 211 32.12 -37.59 9.36
CA ALA A 211 31.82 -38.65 10.31
C ALA A 211 33.09 -39.35 10.83
N GLY A 212 33.13 -39.59 12.15
CA GLY A 212 34.12 -40.44 12.79
C GLY A 212 34.03 -41.91 12.35
N LEU A 213 35.02 -42.73 12.74
CA LEU A 213 35.03 -44.17 12.43
C LEU A 213 33.88 -44.96 13.09
N ASP A 214 33.27 -44.37 14.12
CA ASP A 214 32.17 -44.88 14.93
C ASP A 214 30.82 -44.18 14.66
N GLU A 215 30.79 -43.20 13.76
CA GLU A 215 29.56 -42.53 13.31
C GLU A 215 29.07 -43.23 12.03
N ILE A 216 27.93 -43.89 12.11
CA ILE A 216 27.23 -44.45 10.94
C ILE A 216 26.16 -43.42 10.56
N ILE A 217 26.14 -42.99 9.30
CA ILE A 217 25.04 -42.17 8.76
C ILE A 217 24.06 -43.12 8.11
N ASP A 218 22.96 -43.39 8.79
CA ASP A 218 21.90 -44.20 8.22
C ASP A 218 21.01 -43.33 7.30
N PRO A 219 20.56 -43.86 6.14
CA PRO A 219 19.81 -43.06 5.16
C PRO A 219 18.46 -42.52 5.64
N ASP A 220 17.91 -43.09 6.71
CA ASP A 220 16.65 -42.79 7.42
C ASP A 220 16.78 -41.62 8.42
N GLU A 221 17.99 -41.26 8.86
CA GLU A 221 18.21 -40.11 9.77
C GLU A 221 17.70 -38.76 9.23
N LEU A 222 17.37 -38.66 7.93
CA LEU A 222 16.73 -37.48 7.35
C LEU A 222 15.20 -37.54 7.52
N LEU A 223 14.71 -37.02 8.65
CA LEU A 223 13.26 -36.90 8.94
C LEU A 223 12.52 -35.97 7.95
N GLY A 224 13.23 -35.00 7.36
CA GLY A 224 12.84 -34.41 6.09
C GLY A 224 13.21 -32.96 5.85
N ILE A 225 12.72 -32.40 4.74
CA ILE A 225 12.92 -31.00 4.35
C ILE A 225 11.63 -30.39 3.81
N ASP A 226 11.32 -29.18 4.27
CA ASP A 226 10.19 -28.41 3.73
C ASP A 226 10.49 -26.91 3.74
N ALA A 227 9.76 -26.18 2.91
CA ALA A 227 9.93 -24.75 2.74
C ALA A 227 8.59 -24.02 2.57
N VAL A 228 8.54 -22.81 3.13
CA VAL A 228 7.44 -21.88 2.91
C VAL A 228 7.95 -20.74 2.03
N VAL A 229 7.13 -20.33 1.06
CA VAL A 229 7.45 -19.27 0.11
C VAL A 229 6.28 -18.30 0.02
N PHE A 230 6.59 -17.02 0.09
CA PHE A 230 5.65 -15.92 -0.08
C PHE A 230 6.14 -14.92 -1.12
N LEU A 231 5.19 -14.34 -1.85
CA LEU A 231 5.46 -13.14 -2.63
C LEU A 231 5.42 -11.89 -1.75
N GLY A 232 6.16 -10.84 -2.13
CA GLY A 232 6.22 -9.59 -1.37
C GLY A 232 4.85 -8.94 -1.12
N ASN A 233 3.92 -9.02 -2.08
CA ASN A 233 2.56 -8.50 -1.91
C ASN A 233 1.76 -9.29 -0.85
N GLU A 234 1.99 -10.59 -0.68
CA GLU A 234 1.31 -11.39 0.34
C GLU A 234 1.76 -11.03 1.75
N LEU A 235 3.07 -10.79 1.90
CA LEU A 235 3.68 -10.36 3.15
C LEU A 235 3.26 -8.94 3.53
N SER A 236 3.01 -8.08 2.54
CA SER A 236 2.58 -6.68 2.78
C SER A 236 1.14 -6.54 3.29
N ALA A 237 0.29 -7.55 3.08
CA ALA A 237 -1.15 -7.45 3.36
C ALA A 237 -1.51 -7.63 4.84
N ALA A 238 -0.80 -8.52 5.53
CA ALA A 238 -0.97 -8.79 6.96
C ALA A 238 0.10 -9.78 7.44
N ALA A 239 0.21 -9.89 8.75
CA ALA A 239 0.90 -10.99 9.41
C ALA A 239 0.18 -12.33 9.08
N ARG A 240 0.94 -13.40 8.85
CA ARG A 240 0.42 -14.70 8.36
C ARG A 240 1.04 -15.86 9.10
N ASP A 241 0.20 -16.79 9.53
CA ASP A 241 0.67 -18.08 10.05
C ASP A 241 1.03 -19.01 8.89
N PHE A 242 2.00 -19.88 9.15
CA PHE A 242 2.41 -20.93 8.22
C PHE A 242 2.84 -22.19 8.96
N SER A 243 2.98 -23.27 8.22
CA SER A 243 3.52 -24.52 8.72
C SER A 243 4.44 -25.17 7.71
N LEU A 244 5.39 -25.95 8.21
CA LEU A 244 6.28 -26.84 7.46
C LEU A 244 6.03 -28.27 7.92
N THR A 245 5.92 -29.20 6.99
CA THR A 245 5.59 -30.60 7.27
C THR A 245 6.73 -31.50 6.81
N PHE A 246 7.20 -32.36 7.72
CA PHE A 246 8.25 -33.35 7.46
C PHE A 246 7.62 -34.73 7.63
N THR A 247 7.50 -35.45 6.51
CA THR A 247 6.84 -36.77 6.44
C THR A 247 7.69 -37.73 5.61
N ASP A 248 9.01 -37.69 5.77
CA ASP A 248 9.84 -38.75 5.18
C ASP A 248 9.73 -40.01 6.04
N ASP A 249 9.67 -41.17 5.38
CA ASP A 249 9.49 -42.50 5.98
C ASP A 249 8.33 -42.64 6.98
N GLU A 250 8.57 -43.04 8.23
CA GLU A 250 7.52 -43.25 9.25
C GLU A 250 7.25 -42.00 10.13
N ALA A 251 8.08 -40.97 10.00
CA ALA A 251 7.99 -39.73 10.77
C ALA A 251 6.83 -38.81 10.33
N ASP A 252 6.20 -38.10 11.27
CA ASP A 252 5.25 -36.99 10.98
C ASP A 252 5.49 -35.84 11.95
N TYR A 253 6.12 -34.78 11.42
CA TYR A 253 6.43 -33.56 12.14
C TYR A 253 5.77 -32.36 11.49
N LEU A 254 5.24 -31.46 12.32
CA LEU A 254 4.70 -30.18 11.89
C LEU A 254 5.36 -29.02 12.63
N ALA A 255 6.19 -28.23 11.94
CA ALA A 255 6.67 -26.97 12.47
C ALA A 255 5.66 -25.85 12.17
N LYS A 256 5.36 -25.01 13.16
CA LYS A 256 4.47 -23.84 13.06
C LYS A 256 5.28 -22.56 13.15
N GLY A 257 4.88 -21.58 12.34
CA GLY A 257 5.55 -20.30 12.27
C GLY A 257 4.62 -19.15 11.90
N HIS A 258 5.19 -17.95 11.96
CA HIS A 258 4.52 -16.70 11.67
C HIS A 258 5.42 -15.80 10.82
N ALA A 259 4.85 -15.20 9.78
CA ALA A 259 5.50 -14.24 8.89
C ALA A 259 4.87 -12.86 9.10
N SER A 260 5.69 -11.84 9.28
CA SER A 260 5.25 -10.45 9.42
C SER A 260 6.10 -9.54 8.55
N SER A 261 5.58 -8.37 8.20
CA SER A 261 6.35 -7.38 7.47
C SER A 261 5.98 -5.96 7.87
N THR A 262 6.90 -5.02 7.63
CA THR A 262 6.63 -3.58 7.77
C THR A 262 7.11 -2.83 6.54
N PRO A 263 6.32 -1.88 5.99
CA PRO A 263 6.77 -1.00 4.93
C PRO A 263 8.05 -0.23 5.31
N VAL A 264 9.02 -0.20 4.41
CA VAL A 264 10.26 0.57 4.58
C VAL A 264 10.03 2.04 4.27
N ASN A 265 9.40 2.31 3.13
CA ASN A 265 9.15 3.65 2.63
C ASN A 265 7.66 4.00 2.75
N LEU A 266 7.37 5.12 3.39
CA LEU A 266 6.04 5.69 3.53
C LEU A 266 6.13 7.19 3.29
N ALA A 267 5.38 7.67 2.30
CA ALA A 267 5.22 9.09 2.04
C ALA A 267 3.74 9.42 1.94
N ARG A 268 3.40 10.67 2.24
CA ARG A 268 2.06 11.21 2.12
C ARG A 268 2.12 12.56 1.44
N LEU A 269 1.21 12.79 0.51
CA LEU A 269 1.01 14.09 -0.10
C LEU A 269 0.12 14.95 0.81
N GLY A 270 0.57 16.15 1.14
CA GLY A 270 -0.17 17.10 1.99
C GLY A 270 -0.44 18.41 1.26
N PRO A 271 -1.70 18.83 1.09
CA PRO A 271 -2.03 20.16 0.61
C PRO A 271 -2.06 21.18 1.76
N ALA A 272 -1.66 22.41 1.48
CA ALA A 272 -1.81 23.57 2.35
C ALA A 272 -2.10 24.83 1.52
N VAL A 273 -3.16 25.56 1.87
CA VAL A 273 -3.39 26.92 1.32
C VAL A 273 -2.42 27.87 2.03
N THR A 274 -1.51 28.48 1.28
CA THR A 274 -0.45 29.33 1.84
C THR A 274 -0.76 30.82 1.71
N ASP A 275 -1.55 31.22 0.72
CA ASP A 275 -1.92 32.62 0.50
C ASP A 275 -3.27 32.72 -0.23
N VAL A 276 -4.04 33.77 0.09
CA VAL A 276 -5.29 34.12 -0.59
C VAL A 276 -5.35 35.64 -0.71
N VAL A 277 -5.25 36.14 -1.94
CA VAL A 277 -5.31 37.58 -2.23
C VAL A 277 -6.65 37.91 -2.89
N PRO A 278 -7.62 38.47 -2.15
CA PRO A 278 -8.88 38.91 -2.71
C PRO A 278 -8.75 40.28 -3.39
N ARG A 279 -9.35 40.43 -4.57
CA ARG A 279 -9.51 41.71 -5.27
C ARG A 279 -10.97 41.91 -5.63
N LEU A 280 -11.57 43.00 -5.14
CA LEU A 280 -12.94 43.35 -5.49
C LEU A 280 -13.06 43.48 -7.03
N ASP A 281 -13.99 42.74 -7.61
CA ASP A 281 -14.25 42.69 -9.05
C ASP A 281 -15.58 43.36 -9.38
N ARG A 282 -16.62 43.07 -8.58
CA ARG A 282 -17.97 43.59 -8.82
C ARG A 282 -18.73 43.82 -7.52
N GLN A 283 -19.65 44.78 -7.54
CA GLN A 283 -20.63 45.03 -6.50
C GLN A 283 -21.99 45.24 -7.16
N VAL A 284 -23.03 44.55 -6.69
CA VAL A 284 -24.40 44.66 -7.19
C VAL A 284 -25.36 44.87 -6.02
N PRO A 285 -26.26 45.88 -6.09
CA PRO A 285 -27.30 46.04 -5.09
C PRO A 285 -28.34 44.92 -5.24
N VAL A 286 -28.69 44.27 -4.13
CA VAL A 286 -29.72 43.24 -4.08
C VAL A 286 -30.78 43.63 -3.05
N LYS A 287 -32.03 43.68 -3.48
CA LYS A 287 -33.18 43.90 -2.61
C LYS A 287 -33.73 42.56 -2.15
N MET A 288 -33.79 42.36 -0.84
CA MET A 288 -34.38 41.16 -0.28
C MET A 288 -34.85 41.33 1.16
N ARG A 289 -35.58 40.34 1.65
CA ARG A 289 -35.97 40.21 3.06
C ARG A 289 -35.08 39.17 3.73
N VAL A 290 -34.46 39.57 4.83
CA VAL A 290 -33.78 38.65 5.74
C VAL A 290 -34.78 38.30 6.85
N CYS A 291 -35.20 37.04 6.91
CA CYS A 291 -36.22 36.56 7.87
C CYS A 291 -37.54 37.37 7.79
N TRP A 292 -37.99 37.96 8.90
CA TRP A 292 -39.18 38.82 8.95
C TRP A 292 -38.86 40.33 8.94
N PHE A 293 -37.60 40.71 8.71
CA PHE A 293 -37.27 42.12 8.58
C PHE A 293 -37.88 42.72 7.31
N PRO A 294 -38.19 44.03 7.31
CA PRO A 294 -38.59 44.74 6.10
C PRO A 294 -37.58 44.51 4.97
N GLU A 295 -38.06 44.53 3.73
CA GLU A 295 -37.17 44.44 2.58
C GLU A 295 -36.19 45.60 2.61
N LYS A 296 -34.91 45.27 2.42
CA LYS A 296 -33.80 46.21 2.44
C LYS A 296 -32.88 45.93 1.26
N GLU A 297 -32.21 46.96 0.79
CA GLU A 297 -31.15 46.85 -0.20
C GLU A 297 -29.82 46.54 0.50
N TYR A 298 -29.19 45.46 0.08
CA TYR A 298 -27.85 45.03 0.51
C TYR A 298 -26.91 45.08 -0.69
N SER A 299 -25.60 45.11 -0.44
CA SER A 299 -24.60 44.91 -1.49
C SER A 299 -24.13 43.46 -1.52
N ALA A 300 -24.26 42.82 -2.68
CA ALA A 300 -23.55 41.60 -3.00
C ALA A 300 -22.22 41.97 -3.67
N LEU A 301 -21.12 41.39 -3.19
CA LEU A 301 -19.76 41.66 -3.61
C LEU A 301 -19.17 40.39 -4.24
N ALA A 302 -18.46 40.56 -5.35
CA ALA A 302 -17.68 39.49 -5.97
C ALA A 302 -16.19 39.86 -5.91
N TYR A 303 -15.39 38.97 -5.33
CA TYR A 303 -13.94 39.08 -5.26
C TYR A 303 -13.31 38.05 -6.18
N ARG A 304 -12.34 38.48 -6.99
CA ARG A 304 -11.41 37.56 -7.62
C ARG A 304 -10.36 37.15 -6.60
N LEU A 305 -10.20 35.87 -6.40
CA LEU A 305 -9.20 35.31 -5.52
C LEU A 305 -8.00 34.89 -6.35
N LYS A 306 -6.80 35.25 -5.90
CA LYS A 306 -5.58 34.52 -6.26
C LYS A 306 -5.23 33.63 -5.07
N THR A 307 -5.52 32.35 -5.19
CA THR A 307 -5.31 31.34 -4.15
C THR A 307 -4.03 30.58 -4.45
N THR A 308 -3.07 30.61 -3.54
CA THR A 308 -1.84 29.81 -3.64
C THR A 308 -1.98 28.57 -2.76
N ILE A 309 -1.84 27.41 -3.38
CA ILE A 309 -1.86 26.10 -2.72
C ILE A 309 -0.49 25.46 -2.89
N ARG A 310 0.04 24.95 -1.79
CA ARG A 310 1.29 24.21 -1.75
C ARG A 310 1.01 22.76 -1.45
N TYR A 311 1.59 21.88 -2.25
CA TYR A 311 1.59 20.45 -2.07
C TYR A 311 3.01 20.02 -1.70
N ASP A 312 3.14 19.41 -0.52
CA ASP A 312 4.40 18.86 -0.03
C ASP A 312 4.29 17.34 0.08
N LEU A 313 5.26 16.63 -0.51
CA LEU A 313 5.39 15.19 -0.33
C LEU A 313 6.19 14.92 0.95
N HIS A 314 5.48 14.63 2.04
CA HIS A 314 6.06 14.37 3.36
C HIS A 314 6.50 12.91 3.49
N LEU A 315 7.77 12.71 3.82
CA LEU A 315 8.29 11.40 4.20
C LEU A 315 7.89 11.09 5.64
N LEU A 316 7.10 10.04 5.82
CA LEU A 316 6.73 9.50 7.13
C LEU A 316 7.75 8.47 7.62
N LYS A 317 8.31 7.69 6.68
CA LYS A 317 9.34 6.68 6.92
C LYS A 317 10.12 6.44 5.62
N GLY A 318 11.41 6.12 5.71
CA GLY A 318 12.20 5.69 4.55
C GLY A 318 13.42 6.58 4.26
N GLY A 319 14.05 6.32 3.11
CA GLY A 319 15.21 7.07 2.62
C GLY A 319 14.85 8.40 1.96
N PRO A 320 15.85 9.15 1.46
CA PRO A 320 15.59 10.36 0.68
C PRO A 320 14.95 10.04 -0.68
N ILE A 321 14.06 10.93 -1.13
CA ILE A 321 13.47 10.91 -2.48
C ILE A 321 14.55 11.34 -3.48
N SER A 322 14.71 10.57 -4.57
CA SER A 322 15.67 10.85 -5.64
C SER A 322 15.04 11.64 -6.80
N GLU A 323 13.77 11.39 -7.10
CA GLU A 323 13.05 11.98 -8.24
C GLU A 323 11.56 12.13 -7.90
N VAL A 324 10.94 13.23 -8.36
CA VAL A 324 9.49 13.46 -8.28
C VAL A 324 8.99 13.99 -9.62
N ARG A 325 7.84 13.49 -10.06
CA ARG A 325 7.10 13.94 -11.23
C ARG A 325 5.70 14.31 -10.81
N TRP A 326 5.35 15.56 -11.11
CA TRP A 326 4.07 16.14 -10.75
C TRP A 326 3.12 16.12 -11.94
N PHE A 327 1.84 15.86 -11.65
CA PHE A 327 0.77 15.91 -12.63
C PHE A 327 -0.42 16.67 -12.07
N ILE A 328 -1.10 17.42 -12.95
CA ILE A 328 -2.41 18.01 -12.70
C ILE A 328 -3.35 17.45 -13.76
N ASP A 329 -4.43 16.77 -13.35
CA ASP A 329 -5.39 16.11 -14.25
C ASP A 329 -4.74 15.24 -15.34
N GLY A 330 -3.64 14.58 -14.95
CA GLY A 330 -2.86 13.71 -15.83
C GLY A 330 -1.93 14.43 -16.81
N GLN A 331 -1.85 15.76 -16.79
CA GLN A 331 -0.82 16.49 -17.52
C GLN A 331 0.49 16.53 -16.71
N LEU A 332 1.57 16.00 -17.29
CA LEU A 332 2.92 16.08 -16.70
C LEU A 332 3.39 17.53 -16.63
N LEU A 333 3.82 17.96 -15.44
CA LEU A 333 4.42 19.27 -15.22
C LEU A 333 5.91 19.23 -15.49
N LYS A 334 6.43 20.30 -16.10
CA LYS A 334 7.89 20.51 -16.23
C LYS A 334 8.49 20.96 -14.89
N ASP A 335 9.77 20.66 -14.70
CA ASP A 335 10.53 21.14 -13.55
C ASP A 335 10.64 22.69 -13.59
N GLY A 336 10.46 23.35 -12.43
CA GLY A 336 10.46 24.81 -12.31
C GLY A 336 9.10 25.46 -12.54
N ASP A 337 9.11 26.67 -13.09
CA ASP A 337 7.89 27.48 -13.32
C ASP A 337 7.17 27.06 -14.61
N GLY A 338 5.83 27.05 -14.57
CA GLY A 338 5.01 26.76 -15.74
C GLY A 338 3.53 27.13 -15.57
N SER A 339 2.71 26.67 -16.52
CA SER A 339 1.25 26.80 -16.45
C SER A 339 0.55 25.63 -17.12
N VAL A 340 -0.66 25.34 -16.63
CA VAL A 340 -1.61 24.39 -17.20
C VAL A 340 -2.94 25.09 -17.46
N THR A 341 -3.53 24.81 -18.62
CA THR A 341 -4.90 25.25 -18.93
C THR A 341 -5.87 24.27 -18.33
N VAL A 342 -6.85 24.78 -17.59
CA VAL A 342 -7.87 24.00 -16.89
C VAL A 342 -9.26 24.52 -17.22
N MET A 343 -10.28 23.72 -16.90
CA MET A 343 -11.68 24.08 -17.08
C MET A 343 -12.31 24.40 -15.73
N PHE A 344 -12.64 25.67 -15.51
CA PHE A 344 -13.38 26.11 -14.34
C PHE A 344 -14.87 25.84 -14.55
N GLU A 345 -15.52 25.32 -13.53
CA GLU A 345 -16.97 25.20 -13.46
C GLU A 345 -17.61 26.55 -13.09
N PRO A 346 -18.84 26.82 -13.53
CA PRO A 346 -19.53 28.05 -13.19
C PRO A 346 -19.82 28.16 -11.69
N VAL A 347 -19.81 29.38 -11.16
CA VAL A 347 -20.02 29.63 -9.72
C VAL A 347 -21.47 29.35 -9.30
N ASP A 348 -22.43 29.49 -10.22
CA ASP A 348 -23.86 29.29 -9.96
C ASP A 348 -24.21 27.85 -9.52
N ALA A 349 -23.38 26.88 -9.86
CA ALA A 349 -23.49 25.50 -9.39
C ALA A 349 -23.23 25.37 -7.86
N TYR A 350 -22.63 26.40 -7.24
CA TYR A 350 -22.10 26.39 -5.87
C TYR A 350 -22.71 27.45 -4.96
N VAL A 351 -23.44 28.42 -5.50
CA VAL A 351 -24.03 29.52 -4.74
C VAL A 351 -25.54 29.56 -4.89
N GLY A 352 -26.24 30.00 -3.84
CA GLY A 352 -27.69 30.15 -3.82
C GLY A 352 -28.13 31.62 -3.84
N PRO A 353 -29.43 31.90 -3.97
CA PRO A 353 -29.97 33.25 -3.81
C PRO A 353 -29.53 33.85 -2.47
N PRO A 354 -29.08 35.11 -2.42
CA PRO A 354 -29.12 36.15 -3.47
C PRO A 354 -27.92 36.21 -4.44
N GLN A 355 -26.93 35.35 -4.25
CA GLN A 355 -25.66 35.43 -4.98
C GLN A 355 -25.77 34.93 -6.42
N ASP A 356 -26.85 34.22 -6.76
CA ASP A 356 -27.20 33.80 -8.11
C ASP A 356 -27.22 34.97 -9.11
N GLN A 357 -27.65 36.16 -8.68
CA GLN A 357 -27.61 37.39 -9.51
C GLN A 357 -26.20 37.84 -9.88
N LEU A 358 -25.19 37.49 -9.07
CA LEU A 358 -23.77 37.72 -9.40
C LEU A 358 -23.16 36.53 -10.15
N ALA A 359 -23.60 35.32 -9.83
CA ALA A 359 -23.06 34.09 -10.38
C ALA A 359 -23.18 34.02 -11.92
N ILE A 360 -24.20 34.65 -12.50
CA ILE A 360 -24.36 34.78 -13.97
C ILE A 360 -23.16 35.42 -14.68
N PHE A 361 -22.33 36.18 -13.97
CA PHE A 361 -21.12 36.80 -14.54
C PHE A 361 -19.89 35.90 -14.48
N TYR A 362 -19.98 34.77 -13.78
CA TYR A 362 -18.90 33.83 -13.52
C TYR A 362 -19.30 32.43 -13.99
N THR A 363 -19.40 32.30 -15.31
CA THR A 363 -19.90 31.11 -16.01
C THR A 363 -18.86 29.99 -16.17
N GLY A 364 -17.73 30.07 -15.46
CA GLY A 364 -16.62 29.13 -15.63
C GLY A 364 -15.88 29.35 -16.96
N GLY A 365 -15.37 28.25 -17.52
CA GLY A 365 -14.64 28.23 -18.80
C GLY A 365 -13.15 27.97 -18.66
N ASN A 366 -12.41 28.16 -19.74
CA ASN A 366 -10.95 28.04 -19.74
C ASN A 366 -10.33 29.01 -18.74
N GLY A 367 -9.42 28.51 -17.93
CA GLY A 367 -8.51 29.32 -17.12
C GLY A 367 -7.15 28.66 -17.00
N THR A 368 -6.28 29.27 -16.22
CA THR A 368 -4.86 28.96 -16.16
C THR A 368 -4.44 28.84 -14.71
N LEU A 369 -3.93 27.66 -14.35
CA LEU A 369 -3.16 27.49 -13.13
C LEU A 369 -1.69 27.68 -13.47
N LYS A 370 -1.04 28.60 -12.77
CA LYS A 370 0.42 28.70 -12.74
C LYS A 370 0.93 27.75 -11.67
N TYR A 371 2.12 27.24 -11.90
CA TYR A 371 2.76 26.36 -10.94
C TYR A 371 4.27 26.60 -10.88
N ARG A 372 4.85 26.15 -9.78
CA ARG A 372 6.28 26.03 -9.55
C ARG A 372 6.56 24.67 -8.90
N THR A 373 7.39 23.86 -9.53
CA THR A 373 7.85 22.59 -8.97
C THR A 373 9.29 22.72 -8.48
N ALA A 374 9.59 22.12 -7.32
CA ALA A 374 10.93 22.03 -6.75
C ALA A 374 11.07 20.71 -5.99
N GLY A 375 11.41 19.63 -6.70
CA GLY A 375 11.53 18.30 -6.11
C GLY A 375 10.22 17.82 -5.47
N SER A 376 10.23 17.61 -4.16
CA SER A 376 9.08 17.14 -3.36
C SER A 376 8.02 18.22 -3.08
N VAL A 377 8.13 19.39 -3.70
CA VAL A 377 7.24 20.53 -3.51
C VAL A 377 6.61 20.93 -4.84
N LEU A 378 5.30 21.15 -4.84
CA LEU A 378 4.54 21.80 -5.90
C LEU A 378 3.76 22.98 -5.32
N GLU A 379 4.08 24.18 -5.74
CA GLU A 379 3.26 25.37 -5.48
C GLU A 379 2.44 25.69 -6.72
N MET A 380 1.19 26.06 -6.52
CA MET A 380 0.28 26.41 -7.60
C MET A 380 -0.65 27.54 -7.22
N TRP A 381 -1.07 28.32 -8.20
CA TRP A 381 -2.05 29.37 -8.02
C TRP A 381 -2.83 29.61 -9.29
N ASN A 382 -4.08 30.05 -9.16
CA ASN A 382 -4.83 30.51 -10.31
C ASN A 382 -4.34 31.91 -10.74
N GLU A 383 -4.06 32.06 -12.02
CA GLU A 383 -3.69 33.35 -12.62
C GLU A 383 -4.93 34.03 -13.21
N ASP A 384 -5.80 33.24 -13.81
CA ASP A 384 -7.11 33.64 -14.32
C ASP A 384 -8.13 32.51 -14.13
N GLY A 385 -9.38 32.78 -14.50
CA GLY A 385 -10.51 31.89 -14.29
C GLY A 385 -11.74 32.64 -13.80
N ASN A 386 -12.92 32.13 -14.14
CA ASN A 386 -14.22 32.70 -13.80
C ASN A 386 -15.10 31.67 -13.10
N GLY A 387 -14.56 30.96 -12.11
CA GLY A 387 -15.28 29.83 -11.52
C GLY A 387 -14.56 29.10 -10.41
N VAL A 388 -14.95 27.83 -10.24
CA VAL A 388 -14.32 26.89 -9.32
C VAL A 388 -13.73 25.74 -10.13
N TYR A 389 -12.46 25.42 -9.90
CA TYR A 389 -11.81 24.29 -10.54
C TYR A 389 -11.74 23.12 -9.56
N PHE A 390 -12.03 21.92 -10.06
CA PHE A 390 -11.84 20.65 -9.36
C PHE A 390 -10.98 19.75 -10.23
N GLY A 391 -9.95 19.17 -9.63
CA GLY A 391 -9.05 18.26 -10.33
C GLY A 391 -8.29 17.39 -9.35
N LYS A 392 -7.20 16.81 -9.83
CA LYS A 392 -6.31 15.95 -9.03
C LYS A 392 -4.87 16.37 -9.20
N VAL A 393 -4.16 16.38 -8.09
CA VAL A 393 -2.71 16.49 -8.06
C VAL A 393 -2.13 15.12 -7.77
N ARG A 394 -1.21 14.69 -8.63
CA ARG A 394 -0.52 13.42 -8.49
C ARG A 394 0.98 13.65 -8.40
N ALA A 395 1.60 13.05 -7.41
CA ALA A 395 3.06 12.95 -7.26
C ALA A 395 3.48 11.51 -7.52
N VAL A 396 4.26 11.28 -8.58
CA VAL A 396 4.96 10.03 -8.82
C VAL A 396 6.41 10.20 -8.42
N PHE A 397 6.94 9.36 -7.54
CA PHE A 397 8.28 9.57 -6.98
C PHE A 397 9.06 8.26 -6.81
N ALA A 398 10.38 8.41 -6.72
CA ALA A 398 11.34 7.33 -6.50
C ALA A 398 12.26 7.69 -5.33
N PHE A 399 12.79 6.69 -4.63
CA PHE A 399 13.80 6.84 -3.59
C PHE A 399 15.20 6.61 -4.18
N VAL A 400 16.23 7.00 -3.43
CA VAL A 400 17.61 6.69 -3.82
C VAL A 400 17.81 5.18 -3.93
N GLY A 401 18.31 4.73 -5.09
CA GLY A 401 18.51 3.32 -5.41
C GLY A 401 17.36 2.66 -6.19
N ASP A 402 16.26 3.37 -6.40
CA ASP A 402 15.19 2.93 -7.29
C ASP A 402 15.56 3.15 -8.78
N PRO A 403 14.92 2.40 -9.70
CA PRO A 403 14.99 2.72 -11.13
C PRO A 403 14.52 4.16 -11.41
N PRO A 404 15.06 4.82 -12.45
CA PRO A 404 14.57 6.13 -12.88
C PRO A 404 13.06 6.10 -13.17
N LEU A 405 12.36 7.22 -13.01
CA LEU A 405 10.91 7.25 -13.29
C LEU A 405 10.61 7.29 -14.80
N THR A 406 11.45 7.93 -15.61
CA THR A 406 11.24 8.17 -17.05
C THR A 406 10.99 6.92 -17.88
N PRO A 407 9.73 6.62 -18.26
CA PRO A 407 9.40 5.38 -18.96
C PRO A 407 10.07 5.31 -20.34
N PRO A 408 10.37 4.10 -20.84
CA PRO A 408 10.85 3.94 -22.21
C PRO A 408 9.74 4.29 -23.21
N GLY A 409 10.03 5.16 -24.19
CA GLY A 409 9.09 5.53 -25.26
C GLY A 409 9.03 7.04 -25.52
N ALA A 410 8.49 7.43 -26.68
CA ALA A 410 8.45 8.84 -27.12
C ALA A 410 7.31 9.66 -26.50
N SER A 411 6.30 9.02 -25.90
CA SER A 411 5.11 9.71 -25.35
C SER A 411 4.47 8.89 -24.21
N PRO A 412 5.10 8.87 -23.01
CA PRO A 412 4.58 8.12 -21.88
C PRO A 412 3.27 8.72 -21.36
N THR A 413 2.30 7.85 -21.08
CA THR A 413 1.06 8.17 -20.35
C THR A 413 1.34 8.30 -18.85
N VAL A 414 0.43 8.90 -18.09
CA VAL A 414 0.58 9.03 -16.61
C VAL A 414 0.73 7.66 -15.95
N GLU A 415 0.01 6.69 -16.47
CA GLU A 415 -0.01 5.30 -16.02
C GLU A 415 1.35 4.64 -16.25
N ASP A 416 2.08 5.02 -17.31
CA ASP A 416 3.47 4.58 -17.52
C ASP A 416 4.38 5.06 -16.39
N TRP A 417 4.25 6.32 -15.96
CA TRP A 417 5.02 6.87 -14.84
C TRP A 417 4.64 6.21 -13.52
N ALA A 418 3.33 6.15 -13.23
CA ALA A 418 2.81 5.55 -12.01
C ALA A 418 3.10 4.04 -11.91
N ARG A 419 3.28 3.36 -13.04
CA ARG A 419 3.76 1.98 -13.05
C ARG A 419 5.19 1.85 -12.53
N ARG A 420 6.04 2.87 -12.67
CA ARG A 420 7.47 2.82 -12.28
C ARG A 420 7.76 3.42 -10.91
N GLY A 421 6.99 4.40 -10.47
CA GLY A 421 7.19 5.03 -9.16
C GLY A 421 6.24 4.57 -8.07
N TYR A 422 6.44 5.15 -6.89
CA TYR A 422 5.39 5.32 -5.91
C TYR A 422 4.45 6.42 -6.35
N ASP A 423 3.20 6.33 -5.91
CA ASP A 423 2.14 7.21 -6.36
C ASP A 423 1.36 7.74 -5.16
N GLN A 424 1.19 9.06 -5.10
CA GLN A 424 0.30 9.73 -4.17
C GLN A 424 -0.57 10.70 -4.96
N THR A 425 -1.88 10.60 -4.77
CA THR A 425 -2.86 11.46 -5.45
C THR A 425 -3.71 12.12 -4.39
N GLU A 426 -3.93 13.43 -4.54
CA GLU A 426 -4.81 14.24 -3.71
C GLU A 426 -5.77 15.02 -4.60
N ASP A 427 -6.95 15.31 -4.08
CA ASP A 427 -7.91 16.18 -4.76
C ASP A 427 -7.41 17.63 -4.72
N LEU A 428 -7.76 18.39 -5.75
CA LEU A 428 -7.44 19.80 -5.90
C LEU A 428 -8.73 20.57 -6.13
N SER A 429 -8.94 21.60 -5.31
CA SER A 429 -10.01 22.57 -5.53
C SER A 429 -9.44 23.98 -5.49
N VAL A 430 -9.75 24.78 -6.51
CA VAL A 430 -9.31 26.17 -6.60
C VAL A 430 -10.50 27.06 -6.90
N MET A 431 -10.84 27.93 -5.95
CA MET A 431 -11.86 28.95 -6.12
C MET A 431 -11.20 30.23 -6.67
N ALA A 432 -11.56 30.62 -7.89
CA ALA A 432 -11.06 31.86 -8.50
C ALA A 432 -11.95 33.07 -8.18
N VAL A 433 -13.19 32.84 -7.74
CA VAL A 433 -14.17 33.88 -7.45
C VAL A 433 -14.91 33.54 -6.16
N GLU A 434 -14.96 34.52 -5.25
CA GLU A 434 -15.73 34.47 -4.02
C GLU A 434 -16.89 35.46 -4.10
N LEU A 435 -18.10 35.03 -3.73
CA LEU A 435 -19.26 35.90 -3.61
C LEU A 435 -19.61 36.06 -2.13
N VAL A 436 -19.69 37.30 -1.67
CA VAL A 436 -20.01 37.64 -0.28
C VAL A 436 -21.08 38.72 -0.23
N MET A 437 -21.84 38.75 0.86
CA MET A 437 -22.76 39.85 1.13
C MET A 437 -22.08 40.88 2.03
N ASP A 438 -22.55 42.11 1.99
CA ASP A 438 -22.01 43.17 2.85
C ASP A 438 -22.25 42.93 4.36
N ALA A 439 -21.55 43.73 5.17
CA ALA A 439 -21.65 43.66 6.63
C ALA A 439 -23.07 43.94 7.16
N ALA A 440 -23.90 44.69 6.41
CA ALA A 440 -25.27 44.99 6.81
C ALA A 440 -26.15 43.74 6.71
N TYR A 441 -26.00 42.96 5.65
CA TYR A 441 -26.66 41.66 5.49
C TYR A 441 -26.23 40.68 6.58
N GLU A 442 -24.92 40.58 6.85
CA GLU A 442 -24.41 39.72 7.92
C GLU A 442 -24.98 40.05 9.29
N ALA A 443 -25.08 41.35 9.60
CA ALA A 443 -25.63 41.82 10.86
C ALA A 443 -27.11 41.41 11.01
N ASP A 444 -27.91 41.56 9.95
CA ASP A 444 -29.31 41.18 9.94
C ASP A 444 -29.48 39.65 10.07
N ILE A 445 -28.64 38.85 9.40
CA ILE A 445 -28.63 37.37 9.56
C ILE A 445 -28.26 36.97 11.00
N LYS A 446 -27.21 37.55 11.58
CA LYS A 446 -26.79 37.30 12.97
C LYS A 446 -27.90 37.67 13.95
N GLN A 447 -28.56 38.80 13.73
CA GLN A 447 -29.70 39.24 14.53
C GLN A 447 -30.89 38.27 14.39
N CYS A 448 -31.23 37.83 13.18
CA CYS A 448 -32.28 36.86 12.96
C CYS A 448 -32.01 35.56 13.71
N LYS A 449 -30.82 34.96 13.54
CA LYS A 449 -30.43 33.74 14.25
C LYS A 449 -30.55 33.87 15.76
N ARG A 450 -30.14 35.02 16.32
CA ARG A 450 -30.29 35.31 17.75
C ARG A 450 -31.77 35.30 18.16
N ILE A 451 -32.65 35.98 17.42
CA ILE A 451 -34.08 36.04 17.78
C ILE A 451 -34.73 34.66 17.65
N VAL A 452 -34.40 33.88 16.62
CA VAL A 452 -34.88 32.50 16.47
C VAL A 452 -34.44 31.64 17.65
N GLY A 453 -33.16 31.71 18.01
CA GLY A 453 -32.64 31.01 19.18
C GLY A 453 -33.28 31.48 20.49
N GLU A 454 -33.65 32.75 20.62
CA GLU A 454 -34.40 33.26 21.76
C GLU A 454 -35.85 32.78 21.79
N ILE A 455 -36.54 32.72 20.64
CA ILE A 455 -37.89 32.15 20.52
C ILE A 455 -37.87 30.68 20.94
N ASP A 456 -36.91 29.92 20.44
CA ASP A 456 -36.71 28.50 20.77
C ASP A 456 -36.42 28.31 22.27
N ARG A 457 -35.50 29.10 22.85
CA ARG A 457 -35.16 29.02 24.27
C ARG A 457 -36.31 29.43 25.19
N LYS A 458 -37.09 30.43 24.80
CA LYS A 458 -38.14 30.99 25.65
C LYS A 458 -39.48 30.27 25.52
N HIS A 459 -39.65 29.33 24.58
CA HIS A 459 -40.93 28.65 24.31
C HIS A 459 -42.12 29.63 24.43
N ILE A 460 -41.98 30.82 23.84
CA ILE A 460 -43.07 31.78 23.84
C ILE A 460 -44.11 31.17 22.92
N ALA A 461 -45.24 30.74 23.49
CA ALA A 461 -46.43 30.36 22.74
C ALA A 461 -46.88 31.59 21.94
N VAL A 462 -46.36 31.75 20.72
CA VAL A 462 -46.71 32.87 19.87
C VAL A 462 -48.07 32.57 19.23
N ASN A 463 -49.11 32.91 19.97
CA ASN A 463 -50.49 32.95 19.53
C ASN A 463 -50.68 34.15 18.58
N PHE A 464 -50.16 34.07 17.36
CA PHE A 464 -50.61 34.96 16.28
C PHE A 464 -51.93 34.42 15.73
N GLY A 465 -53.03 34.82 16.38
CA GLY A 465 -54.38 34.89 15.81
C GLY A 465 -54.90 33.64 15.09
N LYS A 466 -55.55 32.76 15.86
CA LYS A 466 -56.49 31.72 15.41
C LYS A 466 -55.91 30.53 14.62
N LEU A 467 -55.22 29.64 15.32
CA LEU A 467 -55.33 28.19 15.10
C LEU A 467 -54.76 27.47 16.32
N PHE A 468 -55.57 26.63 16.98
CA PHE A 468 -55.11 25.77 18.07
C PHE A 468 -54.12 24.75 17.51
N VAL A 469 -52.85 24.85 17.91
CA VAL A 469 -51.85 23.79 17.72
C VAL A 469 -51.47 23.29 19.11
N ASN A 470 -51.47 21.97 19.30
CA ASN A 470 -51.20 21.32 20.59
C ASN A 470 -49.81 21.68 21.13
N PRO A 471 -49.67 21.92 22.45
CA PRO A 471 -48.38 22.17 23.08
C PRO A 471 -47.58 20.86 23.10
N GLY A 472 -46.64 20.74 22.17
CA GLY A 472 -45.79 19.54 22.02
C GLY A 472 -45.27 19.36 20.60
N ASP A 473 -45.95 19.95 19.61
CA ASP A 473 -45.47 19.90 18.23
C ASP A 473 -44.62 21.13 17.89
N PRO A 474 -43.44 20.95 17.26
CA PRO A 474 -42.73 22.07 16.68
C PRO A 474 -43.64 22.80 15.68
N PRO A 475 -43.52 24.13 15.51
CA PRO A 475 -44.34 24.83 14.52
C PRO A 475 -44.20 24.11 13.16
N PRO A 476 -45.27 23.99 12.36
CA PRO A 476 -45.29 23.18 11.13
C PRO A 476 -44.26 23.60 10.07
N PHE A 477 -43.46 24.62 10.35
CA PHE A 477 -42.39 25.15 9.52
C PHE A 477 -41.04 25.20 10.25
N ARG A 478 -40.85 24.53 11.40
CA ARG A 478 -39.60 24.58 12.18
C ARG A 478 -38.41 24.11 11.36
N GLN A 479 -38.53 22.93 10.75
CA GLN A 479 -37.46 22.36 9.95
C GLN A 479 -37.25 23.21 8.69
N ASP A 480 -38.33 23.56 7.98
CA ASP A 480 -38.29 24.48 6.83
C ASP A 480 -37.64 25.84 7.13
N PHE A 481 -37.89 26.42 8.30
CA PHE A 481 -37.37 27.72 8.70
C PHE A 481 -35.90 27.61 9.16
N LEU A 482 -35.54 26.58 9.92
CA LEU A 482 -34.15 26.28 10.26
C LEU A 482 -33.35 25.93 9.00
N ASP A 483 -33.92 25.20 8.06
CA ASP A 483 -33.30 24.86 6.77
C ASP A 483 -33.12 26.12 5.92
N ARG A 484 -34.09 27.04 5.89
CA ARG A 484 -33.96 28.34 5.21
C ARG A 484 -32.91 29.25 5.85
N VAL A 485 -32.89 29.35 7.18
CA VAL A 485 -31.90 30.18 7.91
C VAL A 485 -30.51 29.56 7.82
N THR A 486 -30.41 28.22 7.83
CA THR A 486 -29.15 27.49 7.65
C THR A 486 -28.64 27.62 6.22
N ALA A 487 -29.53 27.53 5.21
CA ALA A 487 -29.21 27.78 3.81
C ALA A 487 -28.78 29.23 3.56
N GLN A 488 -29.43 30.22 4.19
CA GLN A 488 -29.03 31.63 4.11
C GLN A 488 -27.74 31.94 4.88
N ALA A 489 -27.38 31.10 5.86
CA ALA A 489 -26.18 31.23 6.67
C ALA A 489 -24.95 30.52 6.10
N SER A 490 -25.13 29.40 5.40
CA SER A 490 -24.05 28.75 4.65
C SER A 490 -23.49 29.67 3.56
N VAL A 491 -24.31 30.61 3.09
CA VAL A 491 -23.99 31.68 2.13
C VAL A 491 -23.07 32.77 2.73
N THR A 492 -22.95 32.88 4.06
CA THR A 492 -22.19 33.95 4.74
C THR A 492 -20.89 33.51 5.43
N ASN A 493 -20.61 32.20 5.51
CA ASN A 493 -19.48 31.67 6.30
C ASN A 493 -18.24 31.24 5.48
N ALA A 494 -18.08 31.70 4.24
CA ALA A 494 -16.88 31.44 3.44
C ALA A 494 -15.62 32.18 3.95
N ALA A 495 -15.78 33.22 4.78
CA ALA A 495 -14.70 34.12 5.17
C ALA A 495 -13.83 33.65 6.38
N GLY A 496 -13.79 32.37 6.74
CA GLY A 496 -12.99 31.96 7.90
C GLY A 496 -12.86 30.46 8.23
N VAL A 497 -13.17 29.56 7.30
CA VAL A 497 -13.03 28.11 7.53
C VAL A 497 -12.23 27.53 6.36
N GLU A 498 -11.22 26.75 6.71
CA GLU A 498 -10.61 25.71 5.87
C GLU A 498 -11.65 25.18 4.87
N ILE A 499 -11.56 25.61 3.61
CA ILE A 499 -12.55 25.26 2.59
C ILE A 499 -12.30 23.79 2.22
N THR A 500 -12.77 22.86 3.04
CA THR A 500 -13.02 21.50 2.61
C THR A 500 -14.25 21.55 1.72
N VAL A 501 -14.05 21.78 0.42
CA VAL A 501 -15.14 21.61 -0.55
C VAL A 501 -15.51 20.13 -0.53
N ARG A 502 -16.55 19.78 0.22
CA ARG A 502 -17.05 18.40 0.25
C ARG A 502 -17.64 18.10 -1.13
N PRO A 503 -17.17 17.06 -1.84
CA PRO A 503 -17.83 16.63 -3.07
C PRO A 503 -19.28 16.28 -2.76
N LYS A 504 -20.19 16.72 -3.64
CA LYS A 504 -21.64 16.49 -3.55
C LYS A 504 -21.90 15.01 -3.23
N LEU A 505 -22.61 14.74 -2.13
CA LEU A 505 -23.36 13.49 -2.00
C LEU A 505 -24.33 13.44 -3.19
N GLN A 506 -24.09 12.50 -4.11
CA GLN A 506 -25.02 12.19 -5.19
C GLN A 506 -26.39 11.89 -4.56
N ARG A 507 -27.42 12.60 -5.02
CA ARG A 507 -28.82 12.29 -4.70
C ARG A 507 -29.33 11.21 -5.64
#